data_AF-A0A7X5F7T4-F1
#
_entry.id   AF-A0A7X5F7T4-F1
#
_cell.length_a   1.000
_cell.length_b   1.000
_cell.length_c   1.000
_cell.angle_alpha   90.00
_cell.angle_beta   90.00
_cell.angle_gamma   90.00
#
_symmetry.space_group_name_H-M   'P 1'
#
loop_
_entity.id
_entity.type
_entity.pdbx_description
1 polymer ?
#
loop_
_entity_poly.entity_id
_entity_poly.type
_entity_poly.pdbx_seq_one_letter_code
_entity_poly.pdbx_strand_id
1 'polypeptide(L)'
;MFLNLWHTIFFDPVYNILVFFIDVVPGGDIGLAIVFTTIVVKTVLLPLSMKAAHTQRAMRLIEPELKRIQEKYKDKREELAKHMMELYKKAGVNPFSSILLLFIQIPIIIALYFSVARGGGVHLPEINTAILYSFIPNPETASMLFLGAVDMAAKSFPIALIAGLSQYVLMKMSLPPLKPREKDATPNFKDDFSRSMQIQMKYGMPIIIFVIGYTISAAIALYFAVSNIFGIAQEYVVRKRHPHVLPEELEKQI
;
A
#
# COMPACT_ATOMS: atom_id res chain seq x y z
N MET A 1 -4.71 -26.00 7.24
CA MET A 1 -4.06 -25.56 5.98
C MET A 1 -3.98 -24.04 5.87
N PHE A 2 -5.09 -23.29 5.90
CA PHE A 2 -5.07 -21.81 5.79
C PHE A 2 -4.29 -21.11 6.93
N LEU A 3 -4.49 -21.54 8.18
CA LEU A 3 -3.75 -21.00 9.34
C LEU A 3 -2.23 -21.21 9.20
N ASN A 4 -1.80 -22.38 8.74
CA ASN A 4 -0.38 -22.67 8.52
C ASN A 4 0.21 -21.78 7.41
N LEU A 5 -0.52 -21.57 6.31
CA LEU A 5 -0.08 -20.66 5.24
C LEU A 5 0.03 -19.21 5.73
N TRP A 6 -0.94 -18.76 6.54
CA TRP A 6 -0.90 -17.44 7.18
C TRP A 6 0.36 -17.25 8.02
N HIS A 7 0.66 -18.23 8.89
CA HIS A 7 1.83 -18.23 9.74
C HIS A 7 3.13 -18.24 8.93
N THR A 8 3.31 -19.24 8.07
CA THR A 8 4.56 -19.43 7.33
C THR A 8 4.86 -18.31 6.33
N ILE A 9 3.85 -17.74 5.66
CA ILE A 9 4.06 -16.78 4.57
C ILE A 9 4.01 -15.32 5.07
N PHE A 10 3.17 -15.01 6.05
CA PHE A 10 2.92 -13.63 6.45
C PHE A 10 3.32 -13.34 7.89
N PHE A 11 2.75 -14.04 8.86
CA PHE A 11 2.92 -13.69 10.27
C PHE A 11 4.33 -13.99 10.79
N ASP A 12 4.81 -15.24 10.66
CA ASP A 12 6.11 -15.64 11.22
C ASP A 12 7.27 -14.84 10.59
N PRO A 13 7.32 -14.62 9.25
CA PRO A 13 8.38 -13.78 8.67
C PRO A 13 8.35 -12.34 9.18
N VAL A 14 7.17 -11.70 9.27
CA VAL A 14 7.06 -10.31 9.74
C VAL A 14 7.43 -10.21 11.22
N TYR A 15 6.97 -11.16 12.04
CA TYR A 15 7.31 -11.23 13.46
C TYR A 15 8.81 -11.42 13.67
N ASN A 16 9.43 -12.36 12.96
CA ASN A 16 10.87 -12.64 13.08
C ASN A 16 11.74 -11.46 12.62
N ILE A 17 11.35 -10.76 11.55
CA ILE A 17 12.05 -9.54 11.12
C ILE A 17 11.90 -8.44 12.20
N LEU A 18 10.72 -8.30 12.80
CA LEU A 18 10.50 -7.36 13.89
C LEU A 18 11.41 -7.68 15.08
N VAL A 19 11.43 -8.94 15.54
CA VAL A 19 12.26 -9.37 16.67
C VAL A 19 13.75 -9.21 16.38
N PHE A 20 14.19 -9.54 15.16
CA PHE A 20 15.57 -9.27 14.73
C PHE A 20 15.93 -7.80 14.89
N PHE A 21 15.06 -6.88 14.47
CA PHE A 21 15.35 -5.47 14.65
C PHE A 21 15.22 -5.01 16.10
N ILE A 22 14.37 -5.62 16.93
CA ILE A 22 14.35 -5.33 18.38
C ILE A 22 15.72 -5.67 18.99
N ASP A 23 16.34 -6.79 18.62
CA ASP A 23 17.66 -7.19 19.11
C ASP A 23 18.77 -6.22 18.67
N VAL A 24 18.75 -5.79 17.41
CA VAL A 24 19.85 -5.00 16.81
C VAL A 24 19.74 -3.50 17.10
N VAL A 25 18.54 -2.96 17.30
CA VAL A 25 18.37 -1.52 17.52
C VAL A 25 18.73 -1.11 18.96
N PRO A 26 19.29 0.10 19.17
CA PRO A 26 19.68 0.56 20.49
C PRO A 26 18.51 0.53 21.49
N GLY A 27 18.72 -0.10 22.65
CA GLY A 27 17.76 -0.15 23.75
C GLY A 27 16.51 -0.98 23.47
N GLY A 28 16.51 -1.83 22.44
CA GLY A 28 15.36 -2.66 22.12
C GLY A 28 14.13 -1.86 21.66
N ASP A 29 14.33 -0.67 21.09
CA ASP A 29 13.28 0.23 20.67
C ASP A 29 12.37 -0.40 19.59
N ILE A 30 11.16 -0.77 20.01
CA ILE A 30 10.16 -1.42 19.14
C ILE A 30 9.68 -0.47 18.04
N GLY A 31 9.65 0.84 18.28
CA GLY A 31 9.27 1.80 17.25
C GLY A 31 10.31 1.84 16.13
N LEU A 32 11.61 1.88 16.45
CA LEU A 32 12.68 1.75 15.45
C LEU A 32 12.61 0.39 14.73
N ALA A 33 12.36 -0.69 15.47
CA ALA A 33 12.19 -2.01 14.88
C ALA A 33 11.03 -2.05 13.87
N ILE A 34 9.91 -1.41 14.16
CA ILE A 34 8.79 -1.24 13.21
C ILE A 34 9.23 -0.46 11.96
N VAL A 35 9.99 0.64 12.11
CA VAL A 35 10.48 1.42 10.97
C VAL A 35 11.31 0.55 10.04
N PHE A 36 12.33 -0.14 10.56
CA PHE A 36 13.21 -0.98 9.75
C PHE A 36 12.49 -2.19 9.15
N THR A 37 11.63 -2.86 9.92
CA THR A 37 10.79 -3.95 9.41
C THR A 37 9.95 -3.50 8.22
N THR A 38 9.33 -2.32 8.34
CA THR A 38 8.51 -1.75 7.26
C THR A 38 9.33 -1.47 6.01
N ILE A 39 10.53 -0.90 6.16
CA ILE A 39 11.43 -0.62 5.03
C ILE A 39 11.88 -1.90 4.34
N VAL A 40 12.25 -2.94 5.11
CA VAL A 40 12.64 -4.25 4.54
C VAL A 40 11.50 -4.86 3.73
N VAL A 41 10.31 -4.94 4.33
CA VAL A 41 9.13 -5.49 3.65
C VAL A 41 8.80 -4.70 2.38
N LYS A 42 8.82 -3.37 2.44
CA LYS A 42 8.58 -2.51 1.27
C LYS A 42 9.65 -2.69 0.20
N THR A 43 10.90 -2.92 0.58
CA THR A 43 12.00 -3.17 -0.35
C THR A 43 11.85 -4.52 -1.05
N VAL A 44 11.46 -5.57 -0.32
CA VAL A 44 11.15 -6.89 -0.91
C VAL A 44 9.99 -6.80 -1.90
N LEU A 45 8.96 -6.00 -1.58
CA LEU A 45 7.80 -5.79 -2.45
C LEU A 45 8.04 -4.76 -3.57
N LEU A 46 9.15 -4.03 -3.54
CA LEU A 46 9.46 -2.97 -4.49
C LEU A 46 9.33 -3.40 -5.95
N PRO A 47 9.91 -4.52 -6.44
CA PRO A 47 9.78 -4.91 -7.85
C PRO A 47 8.32 -5.13 -8.27
N LEU A 48 7.49 -5.71 -7.39
CA LEU A 48 6.06 -5.89 -7.65
C LEU A 48 5.33 -4.54 -7.65
N SER A 49 5.64 -3.68 -6.68
CA SER A 49 5.07 -2.35 -6.55
C SER A 49 5.37 -1.46 -7.76
N MET A 50 6.60 -1.55 -8.30
CA MET A 50 7.00 -0.86 -9.52
C MET A 50 6.21 -1.33 -10.74
N LYS A 51 5.99 -2.66 -10.90
CA LYS A 51 5.16 -3.22 -11.99
C LYS A 51 3.69 -2.77 -11.87
N ALA A 52 3.15 -2.73 -10.66
CA ALA A 52 1.80 -2.24 -10.40
C ALA A 52 1.68 -0.74 -10.76
N ALA A 53 2.64 0.09 -10.34
CA ALA A 53 2.66 1.52 -10.67
C ALA A 53 2.77 1.76 -12.19
N HIS A 54 3.60 0.99 -12.91
CA HIS A 54 3.68 1.04 -14.37
C HIS A 54 2.33 0.70 -15.02
N THR A 55 1.71 -0.41 -14.60
CA THR A 55 0.38 -0.83 -15.06
C THR A 55 -0.66 0.26 -14.86
N GLN A 56 -0.68 0.89 -13.68
CA GLN A 56 -1.63 1.97 -13.37
C GLN A 56 -1.45 3.20 -14.27
N ARG A 57 -0.23 3.51 -14.70
CA ARG A 57 0.01 4.62 -15.64
C ARG A 57 -0.38 4.26 -17.06
N ALA A 58 -0.03 3.08 -17.53
CA ALA A 58 -0.44 2.61 -18.85
C ALA A 58 -1.97 2.58 -18.97
N MET A 59 -2.66 2.13 -17.92
CA MET A 59 -4.14 2.17 -17.82
C MET A 59 -4.72 3.58 -17.97
N ARG A 60 -4.02 4.63 -17.52
CA ARG A 60 -4.46 6.03 -17.68
C ARG A 60 -4.32 6.50 -19.11
N LEU A 61 -3.23 6.12 -19.78
CA LEU A 61 -2.98 6.51 -21.16
C LEU A 61 -4.00 5.89 -22.11
N ILE A 62 -4.40 4.64 -21.86
CA ILE A 62 -5.45 3.97 -22.65
C ILE A 62 -6.88 4.29 -22.19
N GLU A 63 -7.07 5.09 -21.12
CA GLU A 63 -8.41 5.43 -20.61
C GLU A 63 -9.34 6.02 -21.70
N PRO A 64 -8.90 6.94 -22.58
CA PRO A 64 -9.75 7.48 -23.64
C PRO A 64 -10.21 6.42 -24.64
N GLU A 65 -9.30 5.54 -25.06
CA GLU A 65 -9.61 4.47 -26.00
C GLU A 65 -10.52 3.41 -25.35
N LEU A 66 -10.28 3.13 -24.07
CA LEU A 66 -11.15 2.26 -23.28
C LEU A 66 -12.57 2.81 -23.21
N LYS A 67 -12.75 4.13 -23.04
CA LYS A 67 -14.07 4.78 -23.08
C LYS A 67 -14.73 4.65 -24.45
N ARG A 68 -13.99 4.86 -25.55
CA ARG A 68 -14.51 4.67 -26.92
C ARG A 68 -15.00 3.24 -27.15
N ILE A 69 -14.25 2.23 -26.71
CA ILE A 69 -14.67 0.82 -26.80
C ILE A 69 -15.94 0.58 -25.96
N GLN A 70 -15.99 1.10 -24.72
CA GLN A 70 -17.15 0.96 -23.84
C GLN A 70 -18.43 1.59 -24.42
N GLU A 71 -18.30 2.71 -25.12
CA GLU A 71 -19.43 3.37 -25.81
C GLU A 71 -19.85 2.59 -27.05
N LYS A 72 -18.89 2.21 -27.91
CA LYS A 72 -19.16 1.50 -29.17
C LYS A 72 -19.81 0.13 -28.98
N TYR A 73 -19.47 -0.58 -27.91
CA TYR A 73 -19.94 -1.95 -27.64
C TYR A 73 -20.83 -2.04 -26.39
N LYS A 74 -21.43 -0.94 -25.95
CA LYS A 74 -22.21 -0.85 -24.70
C LYS A 74 -23.27 -1.96 -24.55
N ASP A 75 -23.93 -2.30 -25.64
CA ASP A 75 -25.03 -3.29 -25.65
C ASP A 75 -24.56 -4.72 -25.97
N LYS A 76 -23.27 -4.88 -26.31
CA LYS A 76 -22.68 -6.15 -26.74
C LYS A 76 -21.61 -6.62 -25.76
N ARG A 77 -22.04 -7.23 -24.65
CA ARG A 77 -21.15 -7.63 -23.54
C ARG A 77 -19.96 -8.49 -23.96
N GLU A 78 -20.17 -9.44 -24.87
CA GLU A 78 -19.11 -10.34 -25.33
C GLU A 78 -18.09 -9.62 -26.21
N GLU A 79 -18.54 -8.84 -27.21
CA GLU A 79 -17.67 -8.02 -28.04
C GLU A 79 -16.91 -6.97 -27.21
N LEU A 80 -17.58 -6.37 -26.22
CA LEU A 80 -16.98 -5.43 -25.28
C LEU A 80 -15.82 -6.06 -24.51
N ALA A 81 -16.05 -7.23 -23.89
CA ALA A 81 -15.01 -7.93 -23.14
C ALA A 81 -13.82 -8.30 -24.03
N LYS A 82 -14.08 -8.76 -25.25
CA LYS A 82 -13.05 -9.11 -26.24
C LYS A 82 -12.19 -7.89 -26.61
N HIS A 83 -12.80 -6.78 -27.02
CA HIS A 83 -12.06 -5.58 -27.44
C HIS A 83 -11.33 -4.90 -26.28
N MET A 84 -11.89 -4.91 -25.07
CA MET A 84 -11.17 -4.45 -23.88
C MET A 84 -9.90 -5.29 -23.64
N MET A 85 -10.00 -6.61 -23.74
CA MET A 85 -8.86 -7.50 -23.57
C MET A 85 -7.81 -7.34 -24.68
N GLU A 86 -8.25 -7.14 -25.92
CA GLU A 86 -7.37 -6.82 -27.05
C GLU A 86 -6.61 -5.51 -26.82
N LEU A 87 -7.29 -4.46 -26.34
CA LEU A 87 -6.65 -3.18 -25.99
C LEU A 87 -5.59 -3.37 -24.90
N TYR A 88 -5.92 -4.11 -23.82
CA TYR A 88 -4.95 -4.40 -22.76
C TYR A 88 -3.74 -5.16 -23.27
N LYS A 89 -3.93 -6.17 -24.14
CA LYS A 89 -2.83 -6.92 -24.77
C LYS A 89 -1.97 -6.04 -25.66
N LYS A 90 -2.59 -5.23 -26.53
CA LYS A 90 -1.87 -4.30 -27.43
C LYS A 90 -1.06 -3.28 -26.64
N ALA A 91 -1.61 -2.78 -25.54
CA ALA A 91 -0.92 -1.84 -24.66
C ALA A 91 0.11 -2.49 -23.72
N GLY A 92 0.26 -3.82 -23.74
CA GLY A 92 1.16 -4.55 -22.84
C GLY A 92 0.78 -4.44 -21.36
N VAL A 93 -0.50 -4.21 -21.07
CA VAL A 93 -1.00 -3.93 -19.71
C VAL A 93 -1.61 -5.18 -19.10
N ASN A 94 -1.16 -5.54 -17.90
CA ASN A 94 -1.79 -6.58 -17.09
C ASN A 94 -2.59 -5.98 -15.92
N PRO A 95 -3.94 -5.88 -16.02
CA PRO A 95 -4.78 -5.24 -15.00
C PRO A 95 -4.72 -5.93 -13.63
N PHE A 96 -4.33 -7.21 -13.58
CA PHE A 96 -4.22 -7.97 -12.32
C PHE A 96 -2.98 -7.60 -11.50
N SER A 97 -1.98 -6.93 -12.08
CA SER A 97 -0.75 -6.55 -11.36
C SER A 97 -1.04 -5.62 -10.16
N SER A 98 -1.97 -4.69 -10.32
CA SER A 98 -2.39 -3.77 -9.26
C SER A 98 -3.15 -4.47 -8.14
N ILE A 99 -3.97 -5.46 -8.51
CA ILE A 99 -4.78 -6.26 -7.58
C ILE A 99 -3.88 -7.19 -6.77
N LEU A 100 -2.90 -7.83 -7.42
CA LEU A 100 -1.95 -8.73 -6.77
C LEU A 100 -1.16 -8.03 -5.66
N LEU A 101 -0.70 -6.79 -5.91
CA LEU A 101 -0.01 -6.02 -4.88
C LEU A 101 -0.91 -5.77 -3.66
N LEU A 102 -2.18 -5.43 -3.88
CA LEU A 102 -3.14 -5.19 -2.79
C LEU A 102 -3.38 -6.47 -1.97
N PHE A 103 -3.54 -7.61 -2.64
CA PHE A 103 -3.74 -8.91 -1.98
C PHE A 103 -2.56 -9.34 -1.13
N ILE A 104 -1.33 -8.96 -1.48
CA ILE A 104 -0.15 -9.22 -0.65
C ILE A 104 -0.03 -8.18 0.48
N GLN A 105 -0.36 -6.92 0.18
CA GLN A 105 -0.21 -5.80 1.10
C GLN A 105 -1.15 -5.89 2.31
N ILE A 106 -2.41 -6.34 2.13
CA ILE A 106 -3.39 -6.45 3.22
C ILE A 106 -2.94 -7.46 4.30
N PRO A 107 -2.61 -8.73 3.97
CA PRO A 107 -2.05 -9.70 4.91
C PRO A 107 -0.84 -9.18 5.69
N ILE A 108 0.06 -8.44 5.04
CA ILE A 108 1.26 -7.90 5.68
C ILE A 108 0.91 -6.85 6.75
N ILE A 109 -0.05 -5.96 6.47
CA ILE A 109 -0.53 -4.98 7.46
C ILE A 109 -1.10 -5.72 8.67
N ILE A 110 -1.91 -6.76 8.42
CA ILE A 110 -2.53 -7.58 9.46
C ILE A 110 -1.46 -8.33 10.26
N ALA A 111 -0.42 -8.83 9.59
CA ALA A 111 0.68 -9.56 10.22
C ALA A 111 1.47 -8.66 11.17
N LEU A 112 1.81 -7.44 10.73
CA LEU A 112 2.47 -6.47 11.59
C LEU A 112 1.56 -6.03 12.74
N TYR A 113 0.26 -5.82 12.48
CA TYR A 113 -0.69 -5.50 13.54
C TYR A 113 -0.73 -6.59 14.61
N PHE A 114 -0.86 -7.86 14.23
CA PHE A 114 -0.86 -8.94 15.22
C PHE A 114 0.51 -9.14 15.87
N SER A 115 1.61 -8.87 15.16
CA SER A 115 2.96 -8.93 15.73
C SER A 115 3.13 -7.91 16.85
N VAL A 116 2.58 -6.71 16.70
CA VAL A 116 2.66 -5.69 17.76
C VAL A 116 1.59 -5.89 18.83
N ALA A 117 0.34 -6.14 18.43
CA ALA A 117 -0.79 -6.21 19.36
C ALA A 117 -0.81 -7.50 20.20
N ARG A 118 -0.26 -8.60 19.67
CA ARG A 118 -0.31 -9.92 20.31
C ARG A 118 1.03 -10.67 20.34
N GLY A 119 2.13 -10.10 19.80
CA GLY A 119 3.51 -10.60 19.93
C GLY A 119 3.73 -12.11 19.78
N GLY A 120 2.97 -12.79 18.92
CA GLY A 120 3.09 -14.24 18.71
C GLY A 120 2.32 -15.10 19.71
N GLY A 121 1.42 -14.52 20.50
CA GLY A 121 0.74 -15.17 21.62
C GLY A 121 1.07 -14.56 22.98
N VAL A 122 2.04 -13.64 23.02
CA VAL A 122 2.47 -12.90 24.21
C VAL A 122 2.54 -11.42 23.88
N HIS A 123 2.15 -10.52 24.78
CA HIS A 123 2.15 -9.09 24.49
C HIS A 123 3.57 -8.51 24.57
N LEU A 124 3.95 -7.71 23.56
CA LEU A 124 5.19 -6.92 23.64
C LEU A 124 5.19 -6.06 24.92
N PRO A 125 6.35 -5.90 25.59
CA PRO A 125 7.70 -6.18 25.11
C PRO A 125 8.17 -7.65 25.24
N GLU A 126 7.36 -8.55 25.81
CA GLU A 126 7.72 -9.96 25.90
C GLU A 126 7.73 -10.63 24.51
N ILE A 127 8.73 -11.49 24.28
CA ILE A 127 8.97 -12.15 22.99
C ILE A 127 8.61 -13.63 23.09
N ASN A 128 7.76 -14.11 22.18
CA ASN A 128 7.51 -15.54 22.04
C ASN A 128 8.66 -16.21 21.28
N THR A 129 9.56 -16.83 22.03
CA THR A 129 10.73 -17.53 21.48
C THR A 129 10.38 -18.81 20.72
N ALA A 130 9.19 -19.38 20.91
CA ALA A 130 8.80 -20.64 20.28
C ALA A 130 8.52 -20.53 18.77
N ILE A 131 8.26 -19.31 18.28
CA ILE A 131 8.01 -19.04 16.85
C ILE A 131 9.19 -18.32 16.19
N LEU A 132 10.30 -18.17 16.89
CA LEU A 132 11.51 -17.59 16.33
C LEU A 132 12.21 -18.60 15.41
N TYR A 133 12.70 -18.11 14.29
CA TYR A 133 13.62 -18.88 13.47
C TYR A 133 14.93 -19.11 14.22
N SER A 134 15.57 -20.24 13.94
CA SER A 134 16.78 -20.69 14.66
C SER A 134 17.95 -19.70 14.62
N PHE A 135 17.98 -18.80 13.64
CA PHE A 135 19.01 -17.78 13.47
C PHE A 135 18.64 -16.42 14.08
N ILE A 136 17.46 -16.29 14.69
CA ILE A 136 16.99 -15.04 15.31
C ILE A 136 17.28 -15.13 16.82
N PRO A 137 18.17 -14.29 17.35
CA PRO A 137 18.46 -14.28 18.78
C PRO A 137 17.24 -13.80 19.58
N ASN A 138 17.18 -14.20 20.85
CA ASN A 138 16.21 -13.65 21.79
C ASN A 138 16.73 -12.31 22.33
N PRO A 139 16.03 -11.18 22.10
CA PRO A 139 16.48 -9.87 22.57
C PRO A 139 16.57 -9.83 24.10
N GLU A 140 17.68 -9.29 24.63
CA GLU A 140 17.85 -9.10 26.08
C GLU A 140 16.99 -7.95 26.61
N THR A 141 16.76 -6.93 25.78
CA THR A 141 15.96 -5.75 26.13
C THR A 141 14.95 -5.47 25.03
N ALA A 142 13.75 -5.08 25.43
CA ALA A 142 12.71 -4.60 24.53
C ALA A 142 11.96 -3.44 25.20
N SER A 143 11.84 -2.32 24.48
CA SER A 143 11.22 -1.09 24.98
C SER A 143 10.08 -0.67 24.07
N MET A 144 8.92 -0.44 24.67
CA MET A 144 7.76 0.14 23.98
C MET A 144 7.90 1.65 23.78
N LEU A 145 8.90 2.29 24.40
CA LEU A 145 9.14 3.73 24.27
C LEU A 145 9.96 4.03 23.02
N PHE A 146 9.28 4.45 21.96
CA PHE A 146 9.89 4.94 20.73
C PHE A 146 10.63 6.25 20.99
N LEU A 147 11.93 6.24 20.67
CA LEU A 147 12.89 7.32 20.90
C LEU A 147 12.87 7.84 22.35
N GLY A 148 12.51 6.96 23.29
CA GLY A 148 12.38 7.30 24.72
C GLY A 148 11.20 8.22 25.07
N ALA A 149 10.32 8.55 24.12
CA ALA A 149 9.30 9.60 24.30
C ALA A 149 7.87 9.12 24.05
N VAL A 150 7.65 8.18 23.13
CA VAL A 150 6.29 7.78 22.72
C VAL A 150 6.07 6.29 23.00
N ASP A 151 5.07 5.95 23.80
CA ASP A 151 4.66 4.56 23.98
C ASP A 151 3.96 4.04 22.71
N MET A 152 4.52 2.98 22.13
CA MET A 152 4.03 2.33 20.91
C MET A 152 2.71 1.58 21.10
N ALA A 153 2.34 1.20 22.33
CA ALA A 153 1.04 0.60 22.63
C ALA A 153 -0.07 1.67 22.80
N ALA A 154 0.30 2.88 23.22
CA ALA A 154 -0.62 3.97 23.47
C ALA A 154 -1.07 4.67 22.19
N LYS A 155 -2.01 5.60 22.32
CA LYS A 155 -2.44 6.48 21.22
C LYS A 155 -1.43 7.62 21.06
N SER A 156 -1.12 7.98 19.81
CA SER A 156 -0.25 9.13 19.52
C SER A 156 -0.84 9.98 18.41
N PHE A 157 -1.35 11.17 18.79
CA PHE A 157 -1.90 12.13 17.83
C PHE A 157 -0.86 12.59 16.80
N PRO A 158 0.37 12.99 17.17
CA PRO A 158 1.36 13.45 16.19
C PRO A 158 1.69 12.38 15.14
N ILE A 159 1.90 11.13 15.55
CA ILE A 159 2.22 10.04 14.63
C ILE A 159 1.02 9.73 13.72
N ALA A 160 -0.19 9.68 14.28
CA ALA A 160 -1.41 9.47 13.49
C ALA A 160 -1.62 10.59 12.46
N LEU A 161 -1.36 11.85 12.84
CA LEU A 161 -1.45 12.99 11.93
C LEU A 161 -0.44 12.88 10.79
N ILE A 162 0.81 12.49 11.08
CA ILE A 162 1.83 12.23 10.05
C ILE A 162 1.37 11.11 9.12
N ALA A 163 0.79 10.03 9.65
CA ALA A 163 0.25 8.92 8.84
C ALA A 163 -0.85 9.39 7.88
N GLY A 164 -1.80 10.19 8.36
CA GLY A 164 -2.87 10.77 7.54
C GLY A 164 -2.35 11.74 6.48
N LEU A 165 -1.47 12.68 6.86
CA LEU A 165 -0.90 13.66 5.94
C LEU A 165 -0.03 13.00 4.86
N SER A 166 0.81 12.04 5.24
CA SER A 166 1.61 11.26 4.29
C SER A 166 0.72 10.42 3.36
N GLN A 167 -0.38 9.85 3.85
CA GLN A 167 -1.36 9.17 3.00
C GLN A 167 -1.96 10.14 1.97
N TYR A 168 -2.31 11.35 2.37
CA TYR A 168 -2.83 12.37 1.47
C TYR A 168 -1.83 12.74 0.38
N VAL A 169 -0.57 12.98 0.76
CA VAL A 169 0.51 13.29 -0.19
C VAL A 169 0.73 12.12 -1.15
N LEU A 170 0.77 10.90 -0.64
CA LEU A 170 0.88 9.68 -1.45
C LEU A 170 -0.28 9.58 -2.45
N MET A 171 -1.53 9.74 -2.02
CA MET A 171 -2.69 9.67 -2.92
C MET A 171 -2.70 10.80 -3.95
N LYS A 172 -2.30 12.01 -3.56
CA LYS A 172 -2.15 13.15 -4.50
C LYS A 172 -1.08 12.86 -5.56
N MET A 173 0.00 12.17 -5.20
CA MET A 173 1.06 11.77 -6.13
C MET A 173 0.72 10.51 -6.91
N SER A 174 -0.05 9.58 -6.38
CA SER A 174 -0.37 8.36 -7.10
C SER A 174 -1.56 8.59 -8.04
N LEU A 175 -2.62 9.28 -7.63
CA LEU A 175 -3.86 9.40 -8.42
C LEU A 175 -3.80 10.51 -9.49
N PRO A 176 -4.54 10.38 -10.60
CA PRO A 176 -4.68 11.46 -11.59
C PRO A 176 -5.41 12.67 -10.99
N PRO A 177 -5.23 13.88 -11.57
CA PRO A 177 -6.02 15.04 -11.19
C PRO A 177 -7.50 14.80 -11.50
N LEU A 178 -8.37 15.24 -10.60
CA LEU A 178 -9.82 15.18 -10.79
C LEU A 178 -10.20 16.06 -11.99
N LYS A 179 -10.94 15.52 -12.97
CA LYS A 179 -11.47 16.31 -14.08
C LYS A 179 -12.45 17.38 -13.55
N PRO A 180 -12.35 18.65 -14.00
CA PRO A 180 -13.33 19.68 -13.67
C PRO A 180 -14.73 19.25 -14.13
N ARG A 181 -15.77 19.63 -13.37
CA ARG A 181 -17.15 19.48 -13.86
C ARG A 181 -17.37 20.54 -14.94
N GLU A 182 -17.70 20.10 -16.15
CA GLU A 182 -18.31 20.98 -17.15
C GLU A 182 -19.67 21.45 -16.64
N LYS A 183 -19.92 22.75 -16.71
CA LYS A 183 -21.12 23.38 -16.11
C LYS A 183 -22.43 22.92 -16.75
N ASP A 184 -22.37 22.44 -17.99
CA ASP A 184 -23.54 22.06 -18.81
C ASP A 184 -23.51 20.59 -19.26
N ALA A 185 -22.66 19.75 -18.66
CA ALA A 185 -22.58 18.34 -19.01
C ALA A 185 -23.81 17.55 -18.49
N THR A 186 -24.38 16.71 -19.35
CA THR A 186 -25.45 15.79 -18.98
C THR A 186 -24.98 14.86 -17.86
N PRO A 187 -25.78 14.66 -16.78
CA PRO A 187 -25.40 13.77 -15.69
C PRO A 187 -25.09 12.36 -16.19
N ASN A 188 -23.86 11.88 -15.96
CA ASN A 188 -23.46 10.51 -16.26
C ASN A 188 -23.10 9.78 -14.96
N PHE A 189 -23.96 8.86 -14.54
CA PHE A 189 -23.81 8.09 -13.30
C PHE A 189 -22.45 7.38 -13.20
N LYS A 190 -21.93 6.85 -14.31
CA LYS A 190 -20.64 6.13 -14.30
C LYS A 190 -19.47 7.08 -14.02
N ASP A 191 -19.46 8.24 -14.66
CA ASP A 191 -18.41 9.24 -14.45
C ASP A 191 -18.50 9.83 -13.04
N ASP A 192 -19.72 10.14 -12.56
CA ASP A 192 -19.94 10.63 -11.19
C ASP A 192 -19.51 9.59 -10.13
N PHE A 193 -19.81 8.31 -10.34
CA PHE A 193 -19.37 7.23 -9.46
C PHE A 193 -17.85 7.11 -9.43
N SER A 194 -17.20 7.08 -10.59
CA SER A 194 -15.72 7.00 -10.69
C SER A 194 -15.03 8.19 -10.01
N ARG A 195 -15.61 9.38 -10.16
CA ARG A 195 -15.14 10.61 -9.52
C ARG A 195 -15.31 10.56 -8.01
N SER A 196 -16.47 10.08 -7.53
CA SER A 196 -16.72 9.89 -6.10
C SER A 196 -15.69 8.94 -5.48
N MET A 197 -15.40 7.83 -6.15
CA MET A 197 -14.36 6.88 -5.71
C MET A 197 -12.99 7.55 -5.63
N GLN A 198 -12.60 8.35 -6.63
CA GLN A 198 -11.34 9.10 -6.59
C GLN A 198 -11.29 10.11 -5.43
N ILE A 199 -12.39 10.81 -5.16
CA ILE A 199 -12.50 11.75 -4.03
C ILE A 199 -12.36 11.00 -2.70
N GLN A 200 -13.05 9.87 -2.54
CA GLN A 200 -12.94 9.02 -1.35
C GLN A 200 -11.52 8.51 -1.14
N MET A 201 -10.84 8.04 -2.19
CA MET A 201 -9.45 7.60 -2.07
C MET A 201 -8.51 8.76 -1.75
N LYS A 202 -8.70 9.93 -2.37
CA LYS A 202 -7.82 11.08 -2.22
C LYS A 202 -7.98 11.78 -0.87
N TYR A 203 -9.21 11.92 -0.36
CA TYR A 203 -9.51 12.71 0.83
C TYR A 203 -10.08 11.88 1.98
N GLY A 204 -10.92 10.88 1.68
CA GLY A 204 -11.50 10.00 2.69
C GLY A 204 -10.48 9.05 3.30
N MET A 205 -9.70 8.34 2.48
CA MET A 205 -8.73 7.35 2.96
C MET A 205 -7.66 7.95 3.91
N PRO A 206 -7.08 9.14 3.65
CA PRO A 206 -6.20 9.81 4.61
C PRO A 206 -6.83 10.04 5.98
N ILE A 207 -8.10 10.43 6.03
CA ILE A 207 -8.85 10.64 7.28
C ILE A 207 -9.06 9.29 7.99
N ILE A 208 -9.43 8.25 7.24
CA ILE A 208 -9.57 6.89 7.77
C ILE A 208 -8.25 6.41 8.39
N ILE A 209 -7.12 6.57 7.69
CA ILE A 209 -5.80 6.18 8.21
C ILE A 209 -5.43 6.97 9.47
N PHE A 210 -5.72 8.27 9.51
CA PHE A 210 -5.55 9.06 10.73
C PHE A 210 -6.38 8.51 11.90
N VAL A 211 -7.68 8.29 11.70
CA VAL A 211 -8.59 7.80 12.75
C VAL A 211 -8.19 6.40 13.21
N ILE A 212 -7.87 5.49 12.30
CA ILE A 212 -7.43 4.13 12.62
C ILE A 212 -6.11 4.17 13.39
N GLY A 213 -5.12 4.90 12.91
CA GLY A 213 -3.82 5.03 13.57
C GLY A 213 -3.95 5.63 14.97
N TYR A 214 -4.79 6.65 15.14
CA TYR A 214 -5.04 7.27 16.45
C TYR A 214 -5.83 6.36 17.39
N THR A 215 -6.80 5.60 16.87
CA THR A 215 -7.69 4.76 17.70
C THR A 215 -7.03 3.48 18.16
N ILE A 216 -6.23 2.85 17.29
CA ILE A 216 -5.61 1.54 17.56
C ILE A 216 -4.34 1.70 18.40
N SER A 217 -3.26 2.26 17.85
CA SER A 217 -2.01 2.47 18.56
C SER A 217 -1.01 3.29 17.75
N ALA A 218 -0.04 3.88 18.45
CA ALA A 218 1.06 4.63 17.86
C ALA A 218 1.93 3.75 16.94
N ALA A 219 2.10 2.46 17.25
CA ALA A 219 2.80 1.52 16.37
C ALA A 219 2.14 1.38 14.98
N ILE A 220 0.81 1.29 14.94
CA ILE A 220 0.08 1.18 13.66
C ILE A 220 0.13 2.50 12.89
N ALA A 221 -0.02 3.62 13.58
CA ALA A 221 0.18 4.93 12.96
C ALA A 221 1.60 5.07 12.38
N LEU A 222 2.63 4.64 13.12
CA LEU A 222 4.03 4.71 12.69
C LEU A 222 4.27 3.85 11.45
N TYR A 223 3.75 2.63 11.43
CA TYR A 223 3.80 1.77 10.26
C TYR A 223 3.20 2.45 9.02
N PHE A 224 2.00 3.03 9.14
CA PHE A 224 1.36 3.72 8.03
C PHE A 224 2.20 4.92 7.56
N ALA A 225 2.71 5.74 8.49
CA ALA A 225 3.56 6.87 8.16
C ALA A 225 4.81 6.43 7.37
N VAL A 226 5.57 5.45 7.86
CA VAL A 226 6.78 4.94 7.19
C VAL A 226 6.45 4.31 5.85
N SER A 227 5.40 3.48 5.78
CA SER A 227 4.91 2.86 4.54
C SER A 227 4.56 3.91 3.49
N ASN A 228 3.91 5.01 3.90
CA ASN A 228 3.49 6.08 3.01
C ASN A 228 4.66 6.92 2.52
N ILE A 229 5.60 7.25 3.41
CA ILE A 229 6.84 7.95 3.06
C ILE A 229 7.65 7.13 2.04
N PHE A 230 7.78 5.82 2.27
CA PHE A 230 8.42 4.93 1.30
C PHE A 230 7.67 4.94 -0.04
N GLY A 231 6.35 4.86 -0.03
CA GLY A 231 5.51 4.93 -1.22
C GLY A 231 5.67 6.25 -1.99
N ILE A 232 5.81 7.38 -1.28
CA ILE A 232 6.05 8.70 -1.88
C ILE A 232 7.41 8.71 -2.60
N ALA A 233 8.46 8.21 -1.93
CA ALA A 233 9.78 8.08 -2.54
C ALA A 233 9.75 7.17 -3.77
N GLN A 234 9.05 6.03 -3.69
CA GLN A 234 8.85 5.13 -4.81
C GLN A 234 8.14 5.83 -5.97
N GLU A 235 6.99 6.46 -5.74
CA GLU A 235 6.22 7.15 -6.79
C GLU A 235 7.06 8.25 -7.45
N TYR A 236 7.83 9.00 -6.67
CA TYR A 236 8.77 10.00 -7.20
C TYR A 236 9.79 9.37 -8.16
N VAL A 237 10.41 8.25 -7.78
CA VAL A 237 11.37 7.52 -8.64
C VAL A 237 10.69 7.01 -9.91
N VAL A 238 9.50 6.40 -9.81
CA VAL A 238 8.75 5.91 -10.98
C VAL A 238 8.44 7.07 -11.92
N ARG A 239 8.04 8.25 -11.39
CA ARG A 239 7.72 9.45 -12.20
C ARG A 239 8.93 9.96 -12.99
N LYS A 240 10.12 9.87 -12.40
CA LYS A 240 11.36 10.35 -13.02
C LYS A 240 11.95 9.37 -14.04
N ARG A 241 11.83 8.05 -13.84
CA ARG A 241 12.54 7.03 -14.66
C ARG A 241 11.79 6.52 -15.89
N HIS A 242 10.46 6.61 -15.94
CA HIS A 242 9.66 6.07 -17.05
C HIS A 242 8.78 7.14 -17.71
N PRO A 243 9.35 7.97 -18.61
CA PRO A 243 8.57 8.93 -19.39
C PRO A 243 7.70 8.23 -20.45
N HIS A 244 8.21 7.18 -21.11
CA HIS A 244 7.46 6.36 -22.07
C HIS A 244 6.91 5.11 -21.39
N VAL A 245 5.58 4.99 -21.35
CA VAL A 245 4.85 3.96 -20.61
C VAL A 245 4.09 3.00 -21.54
N LEU A 246 3.99 3.34 -22.84
CA LEU A 246 3.38 2.53 -23.89
C LEU A 246 4.43 2.16 -24.95
N PRO A 247 4.19 1.10 -25.75
CA PRO A 247 4.95 0.88 -26.99
C PRO A 247 4.88 2.13 -27.89
N GLU A 248 5.98 2.55 -28.49
CA GLU A 248 6.05 3.78 -29.32
C GLU A 248 4.99 3.82 -30.44
N GLU A 249 4.63 2.67 -30.98
CA GLU A 249 3.61 2.52 -32.04
C GLU A 249 2.22 2.97 -31.57
N LEU A 250 1.91 2.75 -30.29
CA LEU A 250 0.66 3.14 -29.65
C LEU A 250 0.70 4.61 -29.21
N GLU A 251 1.87 5.10 -28.80
CA GLU A 251 2.08 6.52 -28.49
C GLU A 251 1.89 7.42 -29.73
N LYS A 252 2.21 6.91 -30.93
CA LYS A 252 1.97 7.61 -32.21
C LYS A 252 0.52 7.56 -32.70
N GLN A 253 -0.33 6.70 -32.11
CA GLN A 253 -1.73 6.52 -32.51
C GLN A 253 -2.73 7.28 -31.62
N ILE A 254 -2.29 7.77 -30.46
CA ILE A 254 -3.09 8.51 -29.48
C ILE A 254 -2.83 10.00 -29.63
#